data_AF-Q92U49-F1
#
_entry.id   AF-Q92U49-F1
#
_cell.length_a   1.000
_cell.length_b   1.000
_cell.length_c   1.000
_cell.angle_alpha   90.00
_cell.angle_beta   90.00
_cell.angle_gamma   90.00
#
_symmetry.space_group_name_H-M   'P 1'
#
loop_
_entity.id
_entity.type
_entity.pdbx_description
1 polymer ?
#
loop_
_entity_poly.entity_id
_entity_poly.type
_entity_poly.pdbx_seq_one_letter_code
_entity_poly.pdbx_strand_id
1 'polypeptide(L)'
;MLVNANPNDLALIAVMRRYFSLKEESGALKGRLEAARRSAGDEIDRFYDPRTNATHADDILAWHRLRREMEELMSLAATWGRGGNIEGSPLAAADAPVPPTESAPLAEAAASME
;
A
#
# COMPACT_ATOMS: atom_id res chain seq x y z
N MET A 1 -11.97 26.15 -14.78
CA MET A 1 -13.13 25.25 -14.68
C MET A 1 -12.86 24.27 -13.55
N LEU A 2 -13.50 24.44 -12.40
CA LEU A 2 -13.55 23.40 -11.38
C LEU A 2 -14.37 22.26 -11.97
N VAL A 3 -13.75 21.11 -12.21
CA VAL A 3 -14.45 19.90 -12.62
C VAL A 3 -15.32 19.51 -11.43
N ASN A 4 -16.65 19.69 -11.53
CA ASN A 4 -17.60 19.12 -10.57
C ASN A 4 -17.64 17.61 -10.77
N ALA A 5 -16.57 16.92 -10.34
CA ALA A 5 -16.53 15.48 -10.30
C ALA A 5 -17.42 15.01 -9.15
N ASN A 6 -18.32 14.06 -9.42
CA ASN A 6 -19.13 13.39 -8.42
C ASN A 6 -18.20 12.83 -7.31
N PRO A 7 -18.47 13.07 -6.02
CA PRO A 7 -17.63 12.55 -4.93
C PRO A 7 -17.43 11.03 -5.01
N ASN A 8 -18.43 10.28 -5.48
CA ASN A 8 -18.30 8.84 -5.71
C ASN A 8 -17.30 8.48 -6.84
N ASP A 9 -17.20 9.31 -7.88
CA ASP A 9 -16.21 9.12 -8.96
C ASP A 9 -14.80 9.45 -8.46
N LEU A 10 -14.66 10.47 -7.60
CA LEU A 10 -13.39 10.78 -6.93
C LEU A 10 -12.96 9.62 -6.01
N ALA A 11 -13.91 9.00 -5.31
CA ALA A 11 -13.65 7.81 -4.50
C ALA A 11 -13.16 6.63 -5.37
N LEU A 12 -13.77 6.41 -6.54
CA LEU A 12 -13.27 5.40 -7.49
C LEU A 12 -11.84 5.68 -7.93
N ILE A 13 -11.53 6.94 -8.29
CA ILE A 13 -10.17 7.32 -8.70
C ILE A 13 -9.17 7.02 -7.57
N ALA A 14 -9.51 7.31 -6.32
CA ALA A 14 -8.66 7.01 -5.18
C ALA A 14 -8.48 5.49 -4.97
N VAL A 15 -9.55 4.69 -5.09
CA VAL A 15 -9.49 3.22 -5.06
C VAL A 15 -8.56 2.67 -6.15
N MET A 16 -8.69 3.16 -7.39
CA MET A 16 -7.87 2.68 -8.50
C MET A 16 -6.41 3.06 -8.35
N ARG A 17 -6.10 4.28 -7.86
CA ARG A 17 -4.73 4.71 -7.56
C ARG A 17 -4.09 3.78 -6.52
N ARG A 18 -4.77 3.58 -5.39
CA ARG A 18 -4.30 2.68 -4.33
C ARG A 18 -4.06 1.27 -4.88
N TYR A 19 -4.99 0.73 -5.67
CA TYR A 19 -4.85 -0.61 -6.23
C TYR A 19 -3.59 -0.75 -7.08
N PHE A 20 -3.28 0.24 -7.93
CA PHE A 20 -2.07 0.19 -8.75
C PHE A 20 -0.80 0.32 -7.91
N SER A 21 -0.79 1.17 -6.88
CA SER A 21 0.32 1.28 -5.92
C SER A 21 0.59 -0.08 -5.23
N LEU A 22 -0.46 -0.73 -4.70
CA LEU A 22 -0.34 -2.04 -4.05
C LEU A 22 0.05 -3.15 -5.03
N LYS A 23 -0.41 -3.07 -6.29
CA LYS A 23 -0.04 -4.04 -7.33
C LYS A 23 1.46 -4.00 -7.63
N GLU A 24 2.03 -2.80 -7.68
CA GLU A 24 3.48 -2.62 -7.86
C GLU A 24 4.26 -3.16 -6.66
N GLU A 25 3.85 -2.79 -5.44
CA GLU A 25 4.48 -3.26 -4.20
C GLU A 25 4.42 -4.79 -4.06
N SER A 26 3.23 -5.38 -4.29
CA SER A 26 3.02 -6.82 -4.28
C SER A 26 3.87 -7.52 -5.33
N GLY A 27 3.99 -6.93 -6.52
CA GLY A 27 4.85 -7.44 -7.60
C GLY A 27 6.33 -7.44 -7.23
N ALA A 28 6.82 -6.34 -6.66
CA ALA A 28 8.21 -6.23 -6.22
C ALA A 28 8.53 -7.23 -5.10
N LEU A 29 7.64 -7.36 -4.11
CA LEU A 29 7.79 -8.28 -2.99
C LEU A 29 7.79 -9.75 -3.46
N LYS A 30 6.84 -10.11 -4.34
CA LYS A 30 6.80 -11.44 -4.94
C LYS A 30 8.05 -11.73 -5.77
N GLY A 31 8.58 -10.74 -6.49
CA GLY A 31 9.83 -10.86 -7.24
C GLY A 31 11.02 -11.22 -6.33
N ARG A 32 11.15 -10.54 -5.18
CA ARG A 32 12.20 -10.84 -4.18
C ARG A 32 12.04 -12.24 -3.58
N LEU A 33 10.83 -12.62 -3.19
CA LEU A 33 10.53 -13.96 -2.64
C LEU A 33 10.86 -15.07 -3.65
N GLU A 34 10.46 -14.91 -4.92
CA GLU A 34 10.76 -15.89 -5.96
C GLU A 34 12.27 -15.98 -6.28
N ALA A 35 12.99 -14.86 -6.22
CA ALA A 35 14.44 -14.87 -6.37
C ALA A 35 15.11 -15.65 -5.22
N ALA A 36 14.73 -15.36 -3.97
CA ALA A 36 15.23 -16.05 -2.79
C ALA A 36 14.92 -17.56 -2.83
N ARG A 37 13.68 -17.94 -3.16
CA ARG A 37 13.27 -19.35 -3.32
C ARG A 37 14.14 -20.09 -4.33
N ARG A 38 14.36 -19.49 -5.52
CA ARG A 38 15.18 -20.10 -6.58
C ARG A 38 16.64 -20.24 -6.16
N SER A 39 17.19 -19.25 -5.44
CA SER A 39 18.55 -19.32 -4.93
C SER A 39 18.73 -20.37 -3.84
N ALA A 40 17.72 -20.59 -2.99
CA ALA A 40 17.73 -21.62 -1.96
C ALA A 40 17.47 -23.03 -2.53
N GLY A 41 16.80 -23.14 -3.67
CA GLY A 41 16.37 -24.43 -4.24
C GLY A 41 15.19 -25.04 -3.47
N ASP A 42 14.48 -24.25 -2.67
CA ASP A 42 13.39 -24.73 -1.83
C ASP A 42 12.14 -25.06 -2.63
N GLU A 43 11.41 -26.07 -2.16
CA GLU A 43 10.06 -26.35 -2.64
C GLU A 43 9.11 -25.19 -2.33
N ILE A 44 8.19 -24.91 -3.26
CA ILE A 44 7.27 -23.76 -3.19
C ILE A 44 6.49 -23.77 -1.87
N ASP A 45 5.87 -24.89 -1.52
CA ASP A 45 4.99 -24.98 -0.36
C ASP A 45 5.75 -24.73 0.95
N ARG A 46 6.97 -25.28 1.07
CA ARG A 46 7.82 -25.09 2.24
C ARG A 46 8.35 -23.66 2.35
N PHE A 47 8.71 -23.05 1.22
CA PHE A 47 9.25 -21.69 1.20
C PHE A 47 8.19 -20.66 1.60
N TYR A 48 6.95 -20.83 1.13
CA TYR A 48 5.85 -19.90 1.41
C TYR A 48 5.09 -20.18 2.71
N ASP A 49 5.47 -21.19 3.50
CA ASP A 49 4.94 -21.35 4.86
C ASP A 49 5.75 -20.48 5.84
N PRO A 50 5.15 -19.40 6.40
CA PRO A 50 5.84 -18.52 7.34
C PRO A 50 6.22 -19.22 8.66
N ARG A 51 5.65 -20.40 8.96
CA ARG A 51 6.02 -21.19 10.15
C ARG A 51 7.34 -21.94 9.94
N THR A 52 7.68 -22.27 8.71
CA THR A 52 8.89 -23.02 8.36
C THR A 52 9.98 -22.16 7.74
N ASN A 53 9.63 -20.96 7.26
CA ASN A 53 10.54 -19.99 6.67
C ASN A 53 10.58 -18.69 7.48
N ALA A 54 11.17 -18.74 8.68
CA ALA A 54 11.28 -17.60 9.57
C ALA A 54 12.01 -16.40 8.93
N THR A 55 12.96 -16.67 8.03
CA THR A 55 13.73 -15.64 7.31
C THR A 55 12.86 -14.75 6.43
N HIS A 56 11.85 -15.32 5.78
CA HIS A 56 10.97 -14.60 4.85
C HIS A 56 9.53 -14.49 5.37
N ALA A 57 9.27 -14.86 6.62
CA ALA A 57 7.92 -14.91 7.19
C ALA A 57 7.21 -13.56 7.11
N ASP A 58 7.90 -12.46 7.45
CA ASP A 58 7.32 -11.11 7.40
C ASP A 58 6.98 -10.69 5.98
N ASP A 59 7.87 -10.97 5.01
CA ASP A 59 7.64 -10.69 3.59
C ASP A 59 6.46 -11.52 3.03
N ILE A 60 6.35 -12.79 3.42
CA ILE A 60 5.23 -13.66 3.02
C ILE A 60 3.91 -13.12 3.59
N LEU A 61 3.89 -12.76 4.87
CA LEU A 61 2.71 -12.19 5.52
C LEU A 61 2.33 -10.83 4.92
N ALA A 62 3.30 -9.96 4.65
CA ALA A 62 3.10 -8.69 3.97
C ALA A 62 2.51 -8.90 2.56
N TRP A 63 3.05 -9.86 1.80
CA TRP A 63 2.53 -10.18 0.47
C TRP A 63 1.06 -10.65 0.51
N HIS A 64 0.70 -11.49 1.49
CA HIS A 64 -0.69 -11.91 1.70
C HIS A 64 -1.61 -10.75 2.10
N ARG A 65 -1.13 -9.82 2.93
CA ARG A 65 -1.89 -8.61 3.31
C ARG A 65 -2.16 -7.71 2.10
N LEU A 66 -1.12 -7.42 1.31
CA LEU A 66 -1.25 -6.63 0.08
C LEU A 66 -2.26 -7.25 -0.88
N ARG A 67 -2.21 -8.57 -1.05
CA ARG A 67 -3.15 -9.28 -1.93
C ARG A 67 -4.59 -9.16 -1.44
N ARG A 68 -4.82 -9.29 -0.12
CA ARG A 68 -6.15 -9.12 0.47
C ARG A 68 -6.67 -7.70 0.27
N GLU A 69 -5.85 -6.69 0.52
CA GLU A 69 -6.23 -5.29 0.35
C GLU A 69 -6.58 -4.98 -1.12
N MET A 70 -5.81 -5.54 -2.08
CA MET A 70 -6.15 -5.46 -3.50
C MET A 70 -7.51 -6.08 -3.84
N GLU A 71 -7.85 -7.23 -3.24
CA GLU A 71 -9.15 -7.89 -3.43
C GLU A 71 -10.31 -7.02 -2.88
N GLU A 72 -10.11 -6.38 -1.72
CA GLU A 72 -11.07 -5.45 -1.13
C GLU A 72 -11.27 -4.19 -1.99
N LEU A 73 -10.19 -3.63 -2.54
CA LEU A 73 -10.26 -2.50 -3.49
C LEU A 73 -11.02 -2.86 -4.76
N MET A 74 -10.82 -4.05 -5.32
CA MET A 74 -11.59 -4.53 -6.47
C MET A 74 -13.06 -4.74 -6.14
N SER A 75 -13.39 -5.16 -4.91
CA SER A 75 -14.78 -5.26 -4.44
C SER A 75 -15.47 -3.89 -4.38
N LEU A 76 -14.76 -2.84 -3.94
CA LEU A 76 -15.25 -1.46 -3.98
C LEU A 76 -15.47 -0.99 -5.42
N ALA A 77 -14.50 -1.20 -6.31
CA ALA A 77 -14.64 -0.84 -7.72
C ALA A 77 -15.84 -1.54 -8.37
N ALA A 78 -16.07 -2.83 -8.05
CA ALA A 78 -17.23 -3.57 -8.52
C ALA A 78 -18.54 -3.02 -7.95
N THR A 79 -18.55 -2.53 -6.72
CA THR A 79 -19.72 -1.89 -6.09
C THR A 79 -20.06 -0.58 -6.80
N TRP A 80 -19.07 0.26 -7.07
CA TRP A 80 -19.25 1.47 -7.89
C TRP A 80 -19.77 1.12 -9.30
N GLY A 81 -19.23 0.08 -9.94
CA GLY A 81 -19.66 -0.36 -11.27
C GLY A 81 -21.11 -0.87 -11.34
N ARG A 82 -21.69 -1.26 -10.19
CA ARG A 82 -23.12 -1.60 -10.06
C ARG A 82 -24.01 -0.40 -9.70
N GLY A 83 -23.45 0.82 -9.66
CA GLY A 83 -24.15 2.04 -9.24
C GLY A 83 -24.19 2.25 -7.72
N GLY A 84 -23.41 1.51 -6.95
CA GLY A 84 -23.29 1.68 -5.50
C GLY A 84 -22.44 2.89 -5.10
N ASN A 85 -22.61 3.35 -3.87
CA ASN A 85 -21.78 4.39 -3.27
C ASN A 85 -20.57 3.78 -2.54
N ILE A 86 -19.38 4.30 -2.79
CA ILE A 86 -18.12 3.91 -2.16
C ILE A 86 -17.39 5.08 -1.48
N GLU A 87 -18.05 6.22 -1.35
CA GLU A 87 -17.54 7.38 -0.63
C GLU A 87 -17.18 7.02 0.82
N GLY A 88 -16.10 7.63 1.33
CA GLY A 88 -15.65 7.41 2.71
C GLY A 88 -15.02 6.05 2.99
N SER A 89 -14.78 5.21 1.97
CA SER A 89 -14.09 3.94 2.17
C SER A 89 -12.65 4.17 2.68
N PRO A 90 -12.29 3.61 3.86
CA PRO A 90 -10.99 3.87 4.48
C PRO A 90 -9.82 3.30 3.66
N LEU A 91 -10.10 2.30 2.81
CA LEU A 91 -9.11 1.65 1.95
C LEU A 91 -8.56 2.58 0.86
N ALA A 92 -9.33 3.61 0.47
CA ALA A 92 -8.89 4.60 -0.52
C ALA A 92 -8.02 5.72 0.09
N ALA A 93 -8.09 5.93 1.41
CA ALA A 93 -7.44 7.04 2.11
C ALA A 93 -5.98 6.78 2.49
N ALA A 94 -5.54 5.52 2.46
CA ALA A 94 -4.21 5.11 2.92
C ALA A 94 -3.04 5.54 2.00
N ASP A 95 -3.33 6.12 0.83
CA ASP A 95 -2.34 6.67 -0.11
C ASP A 95 -2.25 8.21 -0.07
N ALA A 96 -2.92 8.85 0.90
CA ALA A 96 -2.78 10.29 1.08
C ALA A 96 -1.32 10.61 1.45
N PRO A 97 -0.65 11.55 0.75
CA PRO A 97 0.69 11.97 1.13
C PRO A 97 0.62 12.48 2.57
N VAL A 98 1.39 11.86 3.46
CA VAL A 98 1.61 12.39 4.81
C VAL A 98 2.07 13.84 4.62
N PRO A 99 1.35 14.85 5.14
CA PRO A 99 1.80 16.22 4.98
C PRO A 99 3.21 16.32 5.57
N PRO A 100 4.17 16.99 4.89
CA PRO A 100 5.50 17.14 5.42
C PRO A 100 5.39 17.79 6.79
N THR A 101 5.77 17.06 7.83
CA THR A 101 5.93 17.60 9.18
C THR A 101 6.90 18.77 9.04
N GLU A 102 6.37 19.98 9.20
CA GLU A 102 7.14 21.21 9.25
C GLU A 102 8.18 21.06 10.38
N SER A 103 9.44 20.82 10.00
CA SER A 103 10.55 20.90 10.93
C SER A 103 10.60 22.33 11.45
N ALA A 104 10.17 22.51 12.70
CA ALA A 104 10.21 23.78 13.41
C ALA A 104 11.58 24.46 13.27
N PRO A 105 11.65 25.81 13.16
CA PRO A 105 12.92 26.49 13.01
C PRO A 105 13.73 26.35 14.30
N LEU A 106 14.96 25.86 14.14
CA LEU A 106 15.97 25.80 15.18
C LEU A 106 16.22 27.24 15.67
N ALA A 107 15.82 27.50 16.92
CA ALA A 107 16.03 28.79 17.57
C ALA A 107 17.53 29.14 17.55
N GLU A 108 17.84 30.31 16.99
CA GLU A 108 19.15 30.93 17.01
C GLU A 108 19.51 31.31 18.45
N ALA A 109 20.19 30.40 19.14
CA ALA A 109 20.84 30.66 20.42
C ALA A 109 22.35 30.74 20.18
N ALA A 110 22.83 31.95 19.96
CA ALA A 110 24.24 32.29 20.16
C ALA A 110 24.37 33.76 20.58
N ALA A 111 23.94 34.04 21.82
CA ALA A 111 24.44 35.18 22.56
C ALA A 111 25.83 34.83 23.11
N SER A 112 26.79 35.72 22.83
CA SER A 112 27.96 36.05 23.65
C SER A 112 28.98 34.94 24.00
N MET A 113 30.19 35.09 23.48
CA MET A 113 31.42 34.93 24.27
C MET A 113 32.55 35.77 23.63
N GLU A 114 32.97 36.76 24.42
CA GLU A 114 34.20 37.61 24.39
C GLU A 114 34.76 38.17 23.08
#